data_AF-A0A2N8M7J2-F1
#
_entry.id   AF-A0A2N8M7J2-F1
#
_cell.length_a   1.000
_cell.length_b   1.000
_cell.length_c   1.000
_cell.angle_alpha   90.00
_cell.angle_beta   90.00
_cell.angle_gamma   90.00
#
_symmetry.space_group_name_H-M   'P 1'
#
loop_
_entity.id
_entity.type
_entity.pdbx_description
1 polymer ?
#
loop_
_entity_poly.entity_id
_entity_poly.type
_entity_poly.pdbx_seq_one_letter_code
_entity_poly.pdbx_strand_id
1 'polypeptide(L)'
;MATITLKIVAAEMRDYNRRVAPRSECAAWQDFVADCFMRYDVAPWEHAAEEIEPVQEGVNYWHRVAGGENYEYDAATGGRLEI
;
A
#
# COMPACT_ATOMS: atom_id res chain seq x y z
N MET A 1 -10.14 14.80 -12.26
CA MET A 1 -9.39 14.20 -11.14
C MET A 1 -8.52 13.10 -11.73
N ALA A 2 -7.24 13.05 -11.40
CA ALA A 2 -6.41 11.92 -11.81
C ALA A 2 -6.89 10.68 -11.05
N THR A 3 -7.23 9.60 -11.78
CA THR A 3 -7.58 8.32 -11.16
C THR A 3 -6.33 7.73 -10.52
N ILE A 4 -6.40 7.43 -9.22
CA ILE A 4 -5.29 6.75 -8.56
C ILE A 4 -5.30 5.29 -9.04
N THR A 5 -4.16 4.84 -9.56
CA THR A 5 -4.00 3.47 -10.05
C THR A 5 -3.27 2.62 -9.01
N LEU A 6 -3.39 1.30 -9.12
CA LEU A 6 -2.67 0.36 -8.25
C LEU A 6 -1.16 0.58 -8.34
N LYS A 7 -0.65 0.89 -9.54
CA LYS A 7 0.76 1.21 -9.77
C LYS A 7 1.24 2.45 -9.02
N ILE A 8 0.42 3.51 -8.97
CA ILE A 8 0.75 4.73 -8.23
C ILE A 8 0.87 4.40 -6.73
N VAL A 9 -0.15 3.74 -6.17
CA VAL A 9 -0.15 3.38 -4.75
C VAL A 9 0.94 2.37 -4.39
N ALA A 10 1.24 1.42 -5.27
CA ALA A 10 2.34 0.48 -5.07
C ALA A 10 3.69 1.19 -4.94
N ALA A 11 3.93 2.22 -5.77
CA ALA A 11 5.13 3.04 -5.66
C ALA A 11 5.17 3.83 -4.35
N GLU A 12 4.05 4.47 -3.98
CA GLU A 12 3.94 5.25 -2.75
C GLU A 12 4.12 4.39 -1.49
N MET A 13 3.47 3.22 -1.44
CA MET A 13 3.61 2.26 -0.33
C MET A 13 5.04 1.70 -0.23
N ARG A 14 5.70 1.48 -1.38
CA ARG A 14 7.09 1.02 -1.39
C ARG A 14 8.04 2.09 -0.87
N ASP A 15 7.83 3.34 -1.27
CA ASP A 15 8.63 4.47 -0.78
C ASP A 15 8.34 4.76 0.69
N TYR A 16 7.10 4.58 1.13
CA TYR A 16 6.74 4.61 2.55
C TYR A 16 7.51 3.55 3.34
N ASN A 17 7.49 2.28 2.90
CA ASN A 17 8.24 1.20 3.54
C ASN A 17 9.73 1.52 3.64
N ARG A 18 10.34 2.00 2.55
CA ARG A 18 11.77 2.39 2.55
C ARG A 18 12.09 3.52 3.52
N ARG A 19 11.15 4.43 3.76
CA ARG A 19 11.32 5.55 4.69
C ARG A 19 11.26 5.10 6.14
N VAL A 20 10.29 4.26 6.51
CA VAL A 20 10.04 3.89 7.92
C VAL A 20 10.75 2.60 8.34
N ALA A 21 11.04 1.72 7.39
CA ALA A 21 11.65 0.42 7.61
C ALA A 21 12.76 0.16 6.55
N PRO A 22 13.81 0.99 6.44
CA PRO A 22 14.79 0.94 5.34
C PRO A 22 15.57 -0.36 5.20
N ARG A 23 15.57 -1.22 6.22
CA ARG A 23 16.29 -2.50 6.25
C ARG A 23 15.35 -3.70 6.45
N SER A 24 14.04 -3.49 6.36
CA SER A 24 13.03 -4.51 6.61
C SER A 24 11.72 -4.16 5.89
N GLU A 25 10.65 -4.86 6.24
CA GLU A 25 9.30 -4.54 5.77
C GLU A 25 8.44 -4.15 6.97
N CYS A 26 7.81 -2.98 6.93
CA CYS A 26 6.83 -2.59 7.93
C CYS A 26 5.51 -3.36 7.74
N ALA A 27 4.67 -3.40 8.78
CA ALA A 27 3.44 -4.16 8.75
C ALA A 27 2.46 -3.63 7.67
N ALA A 28 2.35 -2.31 7.53
CA ALA A 28 1.53 -1.67 6.50
C ALA A 28 1.89 -2.11 5.07
N TRP A 29 3.19 -2.27 4.78
CA TRP A 29 3.64 -2.78 3.48
C TRP A 29 3.25 -4.25 3.27
N GLN A 30 3.46 -5.08 4.28
CA GLN A 30 3.10 -6.50 4.22
C GLN A 30 1.59 -6.69 4.02
N ASP A 31 0.76 -5.90 4.70
CA ASP A 31 -0.70 -5.94 4.57
C ASP A 31 -1.17 -5.43 3.20
N PHE A 32 -0.53 -4.39 2.65
CA PHE A 32 -0.81 -3.93 1.30
C PHE A 32 -0.51 -5.02 0.26
N VAL A 33 0.63 -5.70 0.38
CA VAL A 33 0.99 -6.80 -0.50
C VAL A 33 -0.01 -7.94 -0.39
N ALA A 34 -0.40 -8.31 0.84
CA ALA A 34 -1.41 -9.34 1.08
C ALA A 34 -2.78 -8.96 0.48
N ASP A 35 -3.21 -7.71 0.63
CA ASP A 35 -4.46 -7.20 0.05
C ASP A 35 -4.44 -7.23 -1.48
N CYS A 36 -3.30 -6.91 -2.10
CA CYS A 36 -3.12 -7.05 -3.55
C CYS A 36 -3.32 -8.50 -4.02
N PHE A 37 -2.71 -9.47 -3.33
CA PHE A 37 -2.90 -10.88 -3.65
C PHE A 37 -4.35 -11.32 -3.43
N MET A 38 -4.97 -10.95 -2.31
CA MET A 38 -6.35 -11.36 -2.02
C MET A 38 -7.38 -10.80 -3.01
N ARG A 39 -7.17 -9.57 -3.50
CA ARG A 39 -8.14 -8.90 -4.38
C ARG A 39 -7.89 -9.12 -5.86
N TYR A 40 -6.62 -9.25 -6.25
CA TYR A 40 -6.21 -9.20 -7.65
C TYR A 40 -5.36 -10.38 -8.09
N ASP A 41 -5.03 -11.30 -7.18
CA ASP A 41 -4.20 -12.49 -7.44
C ASP A 41 -2.81 -12.17 -8.04
N VAL A 42 -2.30 -10.98 -7.76
CA VAL A 42 -0.99 -10.51 -8.24
C VAL A 42 -0.24 -9.72 -7.17
N ALA A 43 1.09 -9.72 -7.29
CA ALA A 43 1.90 -8.84 -6.48
C ALA A 43 1.94 -7.41 -7.07
N PRO A 44 2.03 -6.35 -6.24
CA PRO A 44 1.95 -4.96 -6.72
C PRO A 44 3.13 -4.51 -7.61
N TRP A 45 4.22 -5.30 -7.69
CA TRP A 45 5.38 -5.03 -8.54
C TRP A 45 5.40 -5.87 -9.82
N GLU A 46 4.43 -6.75 -10.02
CA GLU A 46 4.34 -7.56 -11.23
C GLU A 46 3.77 -6.76 -12.39
N HIS A 47 4.19 -7.09 -13.61
CA HIS A 47 3.70 -6.39 -14.81
C HIS A 47 2.18 -6.52 -14.98
N ALA A 48 1.61 -7.67 -14.56
CA ALA A 48 0.16 -7.89 -14.56
C ALA A 48 -0.62 -6.87 -13.70
N ALA A 49 0.02 -6.25 -12.69
CA ALA A 49 -0.59 -5.18 -11.89
C ALA A 49 -0.85 -3.90 -12.68
N GLU A 50 -0.24 -3.71 -13.85
CA GLU A 50 -0.46 -2.54 -14.71
C GLU A 50 -1.79 -2.59 -15.48
N GLU A 51 -2.33 -3.80 -15.69
CA GLU A 51 -3.56 -4.03 -16.46
C GLU A 51 -4.80 -4.11 -15.57
N ILE A 52 -4.62 -4.10 -14.25
CA ILE A 52 -5.72 -4.18 -13.29
C ILE A 52 -6.43 -2.83 -13.17
N GLU A 53 -7.76 -2.87 -13.23
CA GLU A 53 -8.63 -1.77 -12.83
C GLU A 53 -8.99 -1.94 -11.35
N PRO A 54 -8.32 -1.22 -10.43
CA PRO A 54 -8.49 -1.48 -9.01
C PRO A 54 -9.74 -0.82 -8.45
N VAL A 55 -10.33 -1.47 -7.45
CA VAL A 55 -11.40 -0.91 -6.63
C VAL A 55 -10.91 0.38 -5.98
N GLN A 56 -11.50 1.52 -6.36
CA GLN A 56 -11.01 2.84 -5.97
C GLN A 56 -11.00 3.06 -4.45
N GLU A 57 -11.91 2.43 -3.70
CA GLU A 57 -11.91 2.48 -2.24
C GLU A 57 -10.62 1.90 -1.63
N GLY A 58 -10.17 0.74 -2.11
CA GLY A 58 -8.95 0.09 -1.63
C GLY A 58 -7.70 0.90 -1.99
N VAL A 59 -7.66 1.45 -3.20
CA VAL A 59 -6.55 2.32 -3.64
C VAL A 59 -6.48 3.59 -2.80
N ASN A 60 -7.61 4.26 -2.58
CA ASN A 60 -7.66 5.47 -1.76
C ASN A 60 -7.31 5.19 -0.30
N TYR A 61 -7.68 4.02 0.21
CA TYR A 61 -7.26 3.58 1.54
C TYR A 61 -5.73 3.48 1.64
N TRP A 62 -5.09 2.72 0.75
CA TRP A 62 -3.64 2.52 0.78
C TRP A 62 -2.86 3.79 0.43
N HIS A 63 -3.38 4.65 -0.43
CA HIS A 63 -2.84 5.99 -0.68
C HIS A 63 -2.75 6.81 0.62
N ARG A 64 -3.82 6.83 1.43
CA ARG A 64 -3.83 7.51 2.74
C ARG A 64 -2.85 6.87 3.72
N VAL A 65 -2.71 5.54 3.72
CA VAL A 65 -1.72 4.84 4.55
C VAL A 65 -0.29 5.29 4.19
N ALA A 66 0.06 5.33 2.90
CA ALA A 66 1.37 5.80 2.44
C ALA A 66 1.63 7.28 2.81
N GLY A 67 0.58 8.09 2.82
CA GLY A 67 0.59 9.49 3.25
C GLY A 67 0.68 9.69 4.77
N GLY A 68 0.52 8.64 5.58
CA GLY A 68 0.49 8.72 7.04
C GLY A 68 -0.83 9.22 7.64
N GLU A 69 -1.92 9.16 6.88
CA GLU A 69 -3.25 9.68 7.24
C GLU A 69 -4.22 8.59 7.76
N ASN A 70 -3.71 7.41 8.14
CA ASN A 70 -4.52 6.27 8.56
C ASN A 70 -4.36 5.98 10.07
N TYR A 71 -5.45 5.57 10.73
CA TYR A 71 -5.53 5.32 12.18
C TYR A 71 -5.22 3.86 12.58
N GLU A 72 -5.06 2.96 11.62
CA GLU A 72 -4.74 1.54 11.85
C GLU A 72 -3.24 1.26 11.84
N TYR A 73 -2.42 2.21 11.36
CA TYR A 73 -0.98 2.10 11.33
C TYR A 73 -0.30 3.34 11.91
N ASP A 74 0.78 3.12 12.64
CA ASP A 74 1.64 4.19 13.11
C ASP A 74 2.40 4.79 11.92
N ALA A 75 2.21 6.08 11.64
CA ALA A 75 2.78 6.75 10.47
C ALA A 75 4.32 6.85 10.49
N ALA A 76 4.95 6.72 11.66
CA ALA A 76 6.40 6.83 11.82
C ALA A 76 7.13 5.50 11.59
N THR A 77 6.45 4.38 11.85
CA THR A 77 7.03 3.03 11.83
C THR A 77 6.37 2.08 10.83
N GLY A 78 5.14 2.39 10.40
CA GLY A 78 4.30 1.48 9.62
C GLY A 78 3.85 0.23 10.40
N GLY A 79 3.99 0.22 11.72
CA GLY A 79 3.47 -0.83 12.59
C GLY A 79 1.95 -0.74 12.74
N ARG A 80 1.27 -1.86 12.94
CA ARG A 80 -0.16 -1.87 13.27
C ARG A 80 -0.38 -1.21 14.63
N LEU A 81 -1.36 -0.33 14.72
CA LEU A 81 -1.83 0.20 15.99
C LEU A 81 -2.78 -0.83 16.61
N GLU A 82 -2.50 -1.24 17.84
CA GLU A 82 -3.46 -2.03 18.63
C GLU A 82 -4.61 -1.09 19.00
N ILE A 83 -5.79 -1.31 18.40
CA ILE A 83 -7.03 -0.57 18.68
C ILE A 83 -7.89 -1.37 19.65
#